data_AF-A0A849U893-F1
#
_entry.id   AF-A0A849U893-F1
#
_cell.length_a   1.000
_cell.length_b   1.000
_cell.length_c   1.000
_cell.angle_alpha   90.00
_cell.angle_beta   90.00
_cell.angle_gamma   90.00
#
_symmetry.space_group_name_H-M   'P 1'
#
loop_
_entity.id
_entity.type
_entity.pdbx_description
1 polymer ?
#
loop_
_entity_poly.entity_id
_entity_poly.type
_entity_poly.pdbx_seq_one_letter_code
_entity_poly.pdbx_strand_id
1 'polypeptide(L)'
;MIRQTALEPIYLSRLQHYLYCPRQFALIELENIWAENQFTAEGQVLHQRVNQADQQKRGDVRTVWASRLANTELGIEGVADVVEY
;
A
#
# COMPACT_ATOMS: atom_id res chain seq x y z
N MET A 1 13.73 -31.03 10.11
CA MET A 1 14.20 -29.70 9.68
C MET A 1 13.11 -29.08 8.83
N ILE A 2 12.14 -28.40 9.46
CA ILE A 2 11.06 -27.73 8.73
C ILE A 2 11.73 -26.57 7.98
N ARG A 3 11.72 -26.62 6.64
CA ARG A 3 12.09 -25.45 5.85
C ARG A 3 11.11 -24.35 6.24
N GLN A 4 11.58 -23.30 6.90
CA GLN A 4 10.89 -22.02 6.88
C GLN A 4 10.83 -21.60 5.42
N THR A 5 9.73 -21.95 4.76
CA THR A 5 9.34 -21.27 3.55
C THR A 5 8.98 -19.88 4.05
N ALA A 6 9.77 -18.86 3.72
CA ALA A 6 9.40 -17.49 4.02
C ALA A 6 8.00 -17.30 3.41
N LEU A 7 7.00 -17.10 4.27
CA LEU A 7 5.64 -16.84 3.83
C LEU A 7 5.70 -15.58 2.96
N GLU A 8 4.97 -15.59 1.85
CA GLU A 8 4.89 -14.42 0.99
C GLU A 8 4.33 -13.23 1.79
N PRO A 9 4.96 -12.05 1.74
CA PRO A 9 4.51 -10.91 2.50
C PRO A 9 3.11 -10.46 2.06
N ILE A 10 2.30 -10.04 3.03
CA ILE A 10 0.95 -9.53 2.78
C ILE A 10 1.01 -8.02 2.61
N TYR A 11 0.47 -7.52 1.50
CA TYR A 11 0.31 -6.07 1.32
C TYR A 11 -0.64 -5.49 2.37
N LEU A 12 -0.25 -4.38 3.00
CA LEU A 12 -1.06 -3.69 4.00
C LEU A 12 -2.44 -3.28 3.47
N SER A 13 -2.54 -2.90 2.20
CA SER A 13 -3.82 -2.59 1.53
C SER A 13 -4.77 -3.78 1.49
N ARG A 14 -4.25 -5.01 1.32
CA ARG A 14 -5.07 -6.24 1.36
C ARG A 14 -5.70 -6.46 2.73
N LEU A 15 -4.94 -6.19 3.80
CA LEU A 15 -5.46 -6.26 5.17
C LEU A 15 -6.57 -5.23 5.38
N GLN A 16 -6.38 -4.00 4.88
CA GLN A 16 -7.39 -2.95 4.97
C GLN A 16 -8.68 -3.32 4.21
N HIS A 17 -8.59 -3.84 2.99
CA HIS A 17 -9.75 -4.31 2.23
C HIS A 17 -10.51 -5.42 2.97
N TYR A 18 -9.80 -6.39 3.55
CA TYR A 18 -10.42 -7.48 4.30
C TYR A 18 -11.12 -6.98 5.57
N LEU A 19 -10.47 -6.10 6.33
CA LEU A 19 -11.02 -5.51 7.55
C LEU A 19 -12.26 -4.63 7.28
N TYR A 20 -12.30 -3.95 6.12
CA TYR A 20 -13.47 -3.19 5.72
C TYR A 20 -14.65 -4.11 5.37
N CYS A 21 -14.43 -5.09 4.49
CA CYS A 21 -15.45 -6.07 4.14
C CYS A 21 -14.85 -7.32 3.46
N PRO A 22 -14.96 -8.52 4.05
CA PRO A 22 -14.46 -9.76 3.44
C PRO A 22 -15.06 -10.08 2.08
N ARG A 23 -16.34 -9.71 1.85
CA ARG A 23 -16.98 -9.87 0.54
C ARG A 23 -16.36 -8.92 -0.50
N GLN A 24 -16.10 -7.67 -0.13
CA GLN A 24 -15.44 -6.72 -1.04
C GLN A 24 -14.01 -7.18 -1.35
N PHE A 25 -13.27 -7.62 -0.33
CA PHE A 25 -11.94 -8.20 -0.50
C PHE A 25 -11.94 -9.36 -1.51
N ALA A 26 -12.89 -10.30 -1.39
CA ALA A 26 -12.99 -11.42 -2.34
C ALA A 26 -13.27 -10.94 -3.77
N LEU A 27 -14.16 -9.97 -3.95
CA LEU A 27 -14.44 -9.37 -5.26
C LEU A 27 -13.17 -8.75 -5.86
N ILE A 28 -12.39 -8.01 -5.06
CA ILE A 28 -11.17 -7.32 -5.51
C ILE A 28 -10.05 -8.33 -5.82
N GLU A 29 -9.72 -9.22 -4.88
CA GLU A 29 -8.51 -10.06 -4.95
C GLU A 29 -8.72 -11.38 -5.70
N LEU A 30 -9.92 -11.96 -5.67
CA LEU A 30 -10.20 -13.26 -6.30
C LEU A 30 -10.90 -13.11 -7.64
N GLU A 31 -11.81 -12.14 -7.75
CA GLU A 31 -12.63 -11.94 -8.95
C GLU A 31 -12.13 -10.77 -9.82
N ASN A 32 -11.15 -9.99 -9.34
CA ASN A 32 -10.61 -8.81 -10.02
C ASN A 32 -11.69 -7.76 -10.37
N ILE A 33 -12.67 -7.61 -9.48
CA ILE A 33 -13.77 -6.66 -9.58
C ILE A 33 -13.50 -5.47 -8.66
N TRP A 34 -13.23 -4.31 -9.27
CA TRP A 34 -13.13 -3.03 -8.60
C TRP A 34 -14.11 -2.04 -9.21
N ALA A 35 -14.84 -1.32 -8.36
CA ALA A 35 -15.74 -0.25 -8.76
C ALA A 35 -15.36 1.02 -8.00
N GLU A 36 -14.99 2.07 -8.73
CA GLU A 36 -14.73 3.37 -8.12
C GLU A 36 -16.03 4.02 -7.68
N ASN A 37 -16.01 4.58 -6.47
CA ASN A 37 -16.98 5.56 -6.03
C ASN A 37 -16.37 6.97 -6.09
N GLN A 38 -17.16 7.98 -5.75
CA GLN A 38 -16.71 9.37 -5.77
C GLN A 38 -15.45 9.58 -4.91
N PHE A 39 -15.39 9.02 -3.70
CA PHE A 39 -14.26 9.19 -2.78
C PHE A 39 -12.98 8.53 -3.28
N THR A 40 -13.07 7.33 -3.87
CA THR A 40 -11.90 6.67 -4.46
C THR A 40 -11.39 7.43 -5.67
N ALA A 41 -12.29 7.96 -6.51
CA ALA A 41 -11.91 8.75 -7.69
C ALA A 41 -11.28 10.10 -7.31
N GLU A 42 -11.86 10.82 -6.35
CA GLU A 42 -11.29 12.06 -5.82
C GLU A 42 -9.92 11.80 -5.17
N GLY A 43 -9.80 10.70 -4.40
CA GLY A 43 -8.54 10.25 -3.82
C GLY A 43 -7.46 10.01 -4.87
N GLN A 44 -7.80 9.35 -5.99
CA GLN A 44 -6.86 9.13 -7.09
C GLN A 44 -6.33 10.45 -7.67
N VAL A 45 -7.20 11.44 -7.87
CA VAL A 45 -6.79 12.77 -8.37
C VAL A 45 -5.88 13.47 -7.36
N LEU A 46 -6.24 13.45 -6.08
CA LEU A 46 -5.44 14.07 -5.01
C LEU A 46 -4.06 13.42 -4.88
N HIS A 47 -3.97 12.10 -5.07
CA HIS A 47 -2.76 11.33 -4.86
C HIS A 47 -1.84 11.26 -6.09
N GLN A 48 -2.22 11.84 -7.24
CA GLN A 48 -1.45 11.74 -8.50
C GLN A 48 0.05 12.03 -8.33
N ARG A 49 0.40 13.04 -7.52
CA ARG A 49 1.79 13.40 -7.26
C ARG A 49 2.53 12.36 -6.43
N VAL A 50 1.89 11.86 -5.36
CA VAL A 50 2.53 10.99 -4.36
C VAL A 50 2.55 9.51 -4.77
N ASN A 51 1.74 9.14 -5.76
CA ASN A 51 1.72 7.82 -6.38
C ASN A 51 2.96 7.52 -7.25
N GLN A 52 3.74 8.54 -7.60
CA GLN A 52 4.97 8.38 -8.37
C GLN A 52 6.18 8.38 -7.43
N ALA A 53 7.06 7.41 -7.61
CA ALA A 53 8.31 7.34 -6.85
C ALA A 53 9.21 8.52 -7.23
N ASP A 54 9.43 9.41 -6.27
CA ASP A 54 10.28 10.59 -6.42
C ASP A 54 10.80 11.02 -5.04
N GLN A 55 11.72 11.98 -5.02
CA GLN A 55 12.29 12.51 -3.79
C GLN A 55 12.69 13.98 -3.92
N GLN A 56 12.59 14.71 -2.82
CA GLN A 56 13.06 16.09 -2.72
C GLN A 56 13.80 16.30 -1.40
N LYS A 57 14.81 17.17 -1.41
CA LYS A 57 15.49 17.64 -0.19
C LYS A 57 15.27 19.13 0.01
N ARG A 58 14.91 19.55 1.21
CA ARG A 58 14.73 20.94 1.61
C ARG A 58 15.43 21.20 2.94
N GLY A 59 16.59 21.86 2.90
CA GLY A 59 17.45 21.97 4.07
C GLY A 59 17.90 20.59 4.53
N ASP A 60 17.63 20.25 5.78
CA ASP A 60 17.97 18.96 6.37
C ASP A 60 16.89 17.88 6.19
N VAL A 61 15.70 18.25 5.71
CA VAL A 61 14.59 17.30 5.53
C VAL A 61 14.59 16.70 4.13
N ARG A 62 14.47 15.37 4.05
CA ARG A 62 14.27 14.62 2.81
C ARG A 62 12.85 14.06 2.78
N THR A 63 12.09 14.45 1.75
CA THR A 63 10.78 13.93 1.44
C THR A 63 10.92 12.86 0.35
N VAL A 64 10.35 11.68 0.56
CA VAL A 64 10.27 10.61 -0.44
C VAL A 64 8.82 10.22 -0.68
N TRP A 65 8.45 10.04 -1.94
CA TRP A 65 7.11 9.62 -2.38
C TRP A 65 7.12 8.17 -2.85
N ALA A 66 5.96 7.50 -2.72
CA ALA A 66 5.77 6.09 -3.07
C ALA A 66 6.87 5.17 -2.49
N SER A 67 7.24 5.39 -1.22
CA SER A 67 8.31 4.65 -0.57
C SER A 67 7.85 3.25 -0.15
N ARG A 68 8.60 2.22 -0.54
CA ARG A 68 8.31 0.84 -0.13
C ARG A 68 8.69 0.62 1.33
N LEU A 69 7.75 0.09 2.10
CA LEU A 69 7.92 -0.27 3.50
C LEU A 69 7.72 -1.78 3.67
N ALA A 70 8.48 -2.37 4.59
CA ALA A 70 8.40 -3.79 4.92
C ALA A 70 8.64 -4.00 6.41
N ASN A 71 7.92 -4.95 7.00
CA ASN A 71 8.20 -5.49 8.32
C ASN A 71 8.30 -7.01 8.22
N THR A 72 9.51 -7.54 8.37
CA THR A 72 9.81 -8.96 8.23
C THR A 72 9.20 -9.82 9.34
N GLU A 73 9.15 -9.30 10.57
CA GLU A 73 8.60 -10.04 11.72
C GLU A 73 7.09 -10.27 11.57
N LEU A 74 6.38 -9.25 11.08
CA LEU A 74 4.94 -9.33 10.80
C LEU A 74 4.62 -9.94 9.42
N GLY A 75 5.60 -10.01 8.52
CA GLY A 75 5.38 -10.45 7.14
C GLY A 75 4.49 -9.50 6.33
N ILE A 76 4.62 -8.18 6.55
CA ILE A 76 3.77 -7.16 5.91
C ILE A 76 4.62 -6.23 5.05
N GLU A 77 4.11 -5.90 3.87
CA GLU A 77 4.71 -4.91 2.95
C GLU A 77 3.69 -3.85 2.52
N GLY A 78 4.16 -2.71 2.02
CA GLY A 78 3.30 -1.65 1.54
C GLY A 78 4.05 -0.52 0.88
N VAL A 79 3.29 0.48 0.43
CA VAL A 79 3.81 1.73 -0.12
C VAL A 79 3.25 2.86 0.72
N ALA A 80 4.14 3.70 1.25
CA ALA A 80 3.75 4.96 1.88
C ALA A 80 3.70 6.07 0.83
N ASP A 81 2.64 6.87 0.88
CA ASP A 81 2.46 8.02 -0.01
C ASP A 81 3.60 9.03 0.17
N VAL A 82 3.97 9.37 1.41
CA VAL A 82 5.03 10.32 1.76
C VAL A 82 5.77 9.87 3.02
N VAL A 83 7.10 9.97 3.03
CA VAL A 83 7.93 9.87 4.25
C VAL A 83 8.89 11.05 4.31
N GLU A 84 8.98 11.69 5.48
CA GLU A 84 9.94 12.77 5.76
C GLU A 84 10.91 12.33 6.85
N TYR A 85 12.21 12.53 6.63
CA TYR A 85 13.29 12.20 7.58
C TYR A 85 14.53 13.05 7.36
#